data_AF-A0A6N9P204-F1
#
_entry.id   AF-A0A6N9P204-F1
#
_cell.length_a   1.000
_cell.length_b   1.000
_cell.length_c   1.000
_cell.angle_alpha   90.00
_cell.angle_beta   90.00
_cell.angle_gamma   90.00
#
_symmetry.space_group_name_H-M   'P 1'
#
loop_
_entity.id
_entity.type
_entity.pdbx_description
1 polymer ?
#
loop_
_entity_poly.entity_id
_entity_poly.type
_entity_poly.pdbx_seq_one_letter_code
_entity_poly.pdbx_strand_id
1 'polypeptide(L)'
;MYRTCPYCGSNLDPGETCDCKKEPEAVTPKRIVTREDWERARDFIKAANPGDLVVEEIVDEMRDSVPPASMKAGYLQAGEPYSHELDSESGRWRATYMTFRMWAGTGSIAAAVSWEEPNSRRR
;
A
#
# COMPACT_ATOMS: atom_id res chain seq x y z
N MET A 1 33.78 -10.89 -8.82
CA MET A 1 34.48 -9.58 -8.77
C MET A 1 33.40 -8.54 -8.54
N TYR A 2 33.43 -7.81 -7.42
CA TYR A 2 32.43 -6.79 -7.12
C TYR A 2 32.68 -5.53 -7.96
N ARG A 3 31.62 -4.80 -8.27
CA ARG A 3 31.71 -3.52 -8.99
C ARG A 3 31.32 -2.40 -8.05
N THR A 4 32.14 -1.37 -7.94
CA THR A 4 31.76 -0.17 -7.18
C THR A 4 30.90 0.76 -8.03
N CYS A 5 29.78 1.24 -7.48
CA CYS A 5 28.93 2.22 -8.14
C CYS A 5 29.68 3.56 -8.27
N PRO A 6 29.80 4.13 -9.48
CA PRO A 6 30.53 5.38 -9.69
C PRO A 6 29.82 6.62 -9.14
N TYR A 7 28.57 6.47 -8.67
CA TYR A 7 27.74 7.59 -8.22
C TYR A 7 27.64 7.69 -6.71
N CYS A 8 27.44 6.57 -6.00
CA CYS A 8 27.34 6.55 -4.54
C CYS A 8 28.48 5.81 -3.85
N GLY A 9 29.36 5.13 -4.59
CA GLY A 9 30.48 4.37 -4.02
C GLY A 9 30.11 3.02 -3.40
N SER A 10 28.87 2.54 -3.53
CA SER A 10 28.46 1.23 -3.00
C SER A 10 29.12 0.07 -3.78
N ASN A 11 29.58 -0.96 -3.07
CA ASN A 11 30.06 -2.19 -3.70
C ASN A 11 28.87 -3.08 -4.06
N LEU A 12 28.72 -3.37 -5.36
CA LEU A 12 27.65 -4.19 -5.93
C LEU A 12 28.17 -5.59 -6.21
N ASP A 13 27.37 -6.60 -5.86
CA ASP A 13 27.68 -7.99 -6.16
C ASP A 13 27.49 -8.31 -7.67
N PRO A 14 28.10 -9.40 -8.19
CA PRO A 14 27.96 -9.78 -9.58
C PRO A 14 26.48 -10.05 -9.96
N GLY A 15 25.86 -9.12 -10.67
CA GLY A 15 24.47 -9.19 -11.12
C GLY A 15 23.55 -8.12 -10.52
N GLU A 16 23.99 -7.38 -9.49
CA GLU A 16 23.19 -6.32 -8.88
C GLU A 16 23.31 -4.98 -9.62
N THR A 17 22.19 -4.26 -9.64
CA THR A 17 22.12 -2.89 -10.18
C THR A 17 21.96 -1.92 -9.01
N CYS A 18 22.70 -0.81 -9.03
CA CYS A 18 22.60 0.19 -7.98
C CYS A 18 21.39 1.11 -8.16
N ASP A 19 20.54 1.18 -7.14
CA ASP A 19 19.34 2.03 -7.12
C ASP A 19 19.59 3.47 -6.60
N CYS A 20 20.85 3.89 -6.39
CA CYS A 20 21.18 5.21 -5.83
C CYS A 20 20.66 6.42 -6.62
N LYS A 21 20.23 6.19 -7.88
CA LYS A 21 19.64 7.19 -8.76
C LYS A 21 18.19 6.89 -9.15
N LYS A 22 17.54 5.88 -8.55
CA LYS A 22 16.10 5.77 -8.70
C LYS A 22 15.50 7.03 -8.11
N GLU A 23 14.77 7.76 -8.95
CA GLU A 23 13.86 8.79 -8.47
C GLU A 23 12.94 8.11 -7.44
N PRO A 24 12.69 8.74 -6.28
CA PRO A 24 11.75 8.16 -5.32
C PRO A 24 10.45 7.91 -6.10
N GLU A 25 9.97 6.66 -6.08
CA GLU A 25 8.69 6.30 -6.69
C GLU A 25 7.69 7.36 -6.27
N ALA A 26 7.19 8.11 -7.26
CA ALA A 26 6.45 9.32 -7.02
C ALA A 26 5.34 9.02 -6.02
N VAL A 27 5.47 9.54 -4.81
CA VAL A 27 4.37 9.54 -3.84
C VAL A 27 3.33 10.43 -4.47
N THR A 28 2.37 9.81 -5.15
CA THR A 28 1.26 10.50 -5.80
C THR A 28 0.64 11.44 -4.75
N PRO A 29 0.38 12.71 -5.10
CA PRO A 29 -0.23 13.62 -4.15
C PRO A 29 -1.51 12.96 -3.61
N LYS A 30 -1.64 12.94 -2.28
CA LYS A 30 -2.76 12.34 -1.53
C LYS A 30 -4.09 12.95 -1.99
N ARG A 31 -4.68 12.48 -3.09
CA ARG A 31 -6.03 12.87 -3.46
C ARG A 31 -7.00 12.13 -2.57
N ILE A 32 -8.17 12.74 -2.36
CA ILE A 32 -9.27 12.09 -1.67
C ILE A 32 -10.15 11.44 -2.72
N VAL A 33 -10.20 10.11 -2.72
CA VAL A 33 -11.11 9.29 -3.52
C VAL A 33 -12.50 9.40 -2.91
N THR A 34 -13.41 9.94 -3.69
CA THR A 34 -14.81 10.13 -3.31
C THR A 34 -15.67 8.97 -3.79
N ARG A 35 -16.92 8.91 -3.30
CA ARG A 35 -17.91 7.96 -3.80
C ARG A 35 -18.10 8.05 -5.32
N GLU A 36 -18.12 9.27 -5.86
CA GLU A 36 -18.27 9.50 -7.30
C GLU A 36 -17.11 8.93 -8.12
N ASP A 37 -15.89 9.00 -7.60
CA ASP A 37 -14.72 8.39 -8.25
C ASP A 37 -14.85 6.88 -8.32
N TRP A 38 -15.34 6.26 -7.24
CA TRP A 38 -15.58 4.82 -7.19
C TRP A 38 -16.72 4.40 -8.13
N GLU A 39 -17.84 5.10 -8.11
CA GLU A 39 -18.98 4.84 -8.99
C GLU A 39 -18.61 4.97 -10.47
N ARG A 40 -17.80 5.99 -10.81
CA ARG A 40 -17.29 6.22 -12.16
C ARG A 40 -16.34 5.11 -12.60
N ALA A 41 -15.45 4.67 -11.72
CA ALA A 41 -14.49 3.62 -11.99
C ALA A 41 -15.14 2.21 -12.05
N ARG A 42 -16.29 2.04 -11.37
CA ARG A 42 -17.02 0.75 -11.20
C ARG A 42 -16.21 -0.35 -10.53
N ASP A 43 -15.04 -0.01 -10.03
CA ASP A 43 -14.02 -0.90 -9.50
C ASP A 43 -13.12 -0.05 -8.59
N PHE A 44 -12.98 -0.45 -7.34
CA PHE A 44 -12.22 0.32 -6.36
C PHE A 44 -10.72 0.39 -6.70
N ILE A 45 -10.16 -0.67 -7.28
CA ILE A 45 -8.74 -0.74 -7.66
C ILE A 45 -8.44 0.24 -8.80
N LYS A 46 -9.43 0.54 -9.64
CA LYS A 46 -9.31 1.58 -10.67
C LYS A 46 -9.54 2.97 -10.10
N ALA A 47 -10.28 3.08 -8.99
CA ALA A 47 -10.63 4.34 -8.36
C ALA A 47 -9.55 4.88 -7.42
N ALA A 48 -8.71 4.02 -6.82
CA ALA A 48 -7.75 4.36 -5.77
C ALA A 48 -6.41 3.65 -5.94
N ASN A 49 -5.31 4.36 -5.66
CA ASN A 49 -3.96 3.80 -5.55
C ASN A 49 -3.48 3.80 -4.10
N PRO A 50 -2.48 2.98 -3.74
CA PRO A 50 -1.80 3.10 -2.45
C PRO A 50 -1.30 4.52 -2.20
N GLY A 51 -1.55 5.02 -1.00
CA GLY A 51 -1.24 6.39 -0.59
C GLY A 51 -2.36 7.39 -0.86
N ASP A 52 -3.35 7.05 -1.69
CA ASP A 52 -4.56 7.86 -1.82
C ASP A 52 -5.35 7.83 -0.51
N LEU A 53 -6.01 8.94 -0.21
CA LEU A 53 -6.97 9.06 0.87
C LEU A 53 -8.34 8.63 0.34
N VAL A 54 -9.15 7.95 1.14
CA VAL A 54 -10.54 7.63 0.82
C VAL A 54 -11.47 8.18 1.89
N VAL A 55 -12.68 8.56 1.50
CA VAL A 55 -13.72 8.96 2.46
C VAL A 55 -14.16 7.78 3.32
N GLU A 56 -14.56 8.04 4.57
CA GLU A 56 -14.97 7.03 5.55
C GLU A 56 -16.07 6.08 5.03
N GLU A 57 -17.03 6.61 4.26
CA GLU A 57 -18.13 5.82 3.69
C GLU A 57 -17.66 4.65 2.81
N ILE A 58 -16.54 4.83 2.10
CA ILE A 58 -15.93 3.77 1.30
C ILE A 58 -15.34 2.67 2.20
N VAL A 59 -14.72 3.09 3.32
CA VAL A 59 -14.11 2.18 4.29
C VAL A 59 -15.18 1.35 4.99
N ASP A 60 -16.30 1.97 5.34
CA ASP A 60 -17.44 1.28 5.96
C ASP A 60 -18.08 0.26 5.02
N GLU A 61 -18.26 0.60 3.74
CA GLU A 61 -18.79 -0.35 2.76
C GLU A 61 -17.88 -1.57 2.57
N MET A 62 -16.57 -1.35 2.52
CA MET A 62 -15.59 -2.45 2.43
C MET A 62 -15.62 -3.34 3.68
N ARG A 63 -15.83 -2.74 4.85
CA ARG A 63 -15.99 -3.45 6.13
C ARG A 63 -17.27 -4.30 6.16
N ASP A 64 -18.37 -3.78 5.64
CA ASP A 64 -19.68 -4.43 5.72
C ASP A 64 -19.88 -5.49 4.62
N SER A 65 -19.10 -5.45 3.54
CA SER A 65 -19.19 -6.40 2.42
C SER A 65 -18.58 -7.77 2.73
N VAL A 66 -17.41 -7.81 3.39
CA VAL A 66 -16.70 -9.05 3.74
C VAL A 66 -16.10 -8.98 5.14
N PRO A 67 -16.08 -10.09 5.90
CA PRO A 67 -15.42 -10.10 7.21
C PRO A 67 -13.95 -9.68 7.03
N PRO A 68 -13.48 -8.69 7.78
CA PRO A 68 -12.14 -8.14 7.61
C PRO A 68 -11.08 -9.17 8.01
N ALA A 69 -9.95 -9.19 7.29
CA ALA A 69 -8.81 -10.03 7.66
C ALA A 69 -8.19 -9.54 8.99
N SER A 70 -8.26 -8.24 9.25
CA SER A 70 -7.86 -7.64 10.53
C SER A 70 -8.55 -6.31 10.76
N MET A 71 -8.95 -6.03 12.00
CA MET A 71 -9.60 -4.77 12.38
C MET A 71 -9.13 -4.33 13.77
N LYS A 72 -8.69 -3.08 13.88
CA LYS A 72 -8.30 -2.42 15.14
C LYS A 72 -8.75 -0.96 15.09
N ALA A 73 -8.72 -0.27 16.24
CA ALA A 73 -8.99 1.18 16.26
C ALA A 73 -8.04 1.91 15.29
N GLY A 74 -8.61 2.56 14.27
CA GLY A 74 -7.84 3.28 13.25
C GLY A 74 -7.29 2.43 12.10
N TYR A 75 -7.61 1.14 12.03
CA TYR A 75 -7.02 0.21 11.07
C TYR A 75 -8.03 -0.83 10.58
N LEU A 76 -8.17 -0.97 9.26
CA LEU A 76 -8.97 -1.99 8.61
C LEU A 76 -8.15 -2.67 7.52
N GLN A 77 -8.10 -3.99 7.53
CA GLN A 77 -7.56 -4.81 6.44
C GLN A 77 -8.72 -5.61 5.84
N ALA A 78 -8.93 -5.45 4.53
CA ALA A 78 -10.00 -6.13 3.80
C ALA A 78 -9.85 -7.66 3.91
N GLY A 79 -10.97 -8.38 3.79
CA GLY A 79 -11.02 -9.83 3.98
C GLY A 79 -10.20 -10.63 2.96
N GLU A 80 -10.17 -10.17 1.72
CA GLU A 80 -9.55 -10.91 0.62
C GLU A 80 -8.17 -10.35 0.23
N PRO A 81 -7.22 -11.23 -0.15
CA PRO A 81 -5.93 -10.80 -0.64
C PRO A 81 -6.07 -10.11 -2.01
N TYR A 82 -5.41 -8.97 -2.16
CA TYR A 82 -5.33 -8.21 -3.41
C TYR A 82 -4.40 -8.88 -4.43
N SER A 83 -3.21 -9.29 -3.99
CA SER A 83 -2.16 -9.85 -4.85
C SER A 83 -1.20 -10.70 -4.01
N HIS A 84 -0.16 -11.24 -4.65
CA HIS A 84 0.98 -11.86 -3.99
C HIS A 84 2.26 -11.17 -4.45
N GLU A 85 3.09 -10.77 -3.50
CA GLU A 85 4.41 -10.23 -3.77
C GLU A 85 5.48 -11.18 -3.23
N LEU A 86 6.61 -11.25 -3.95
CA LEU A 86 7.75 -12.03 -3.50
C LEU A 86 8.50 -11.23 -2.44
N ASP A 87 8.44 -11.70 -1.19
CA ASP A 87 9.24 -11.13 -0.11
C ASP A 87 10.71 -11.49 -0.34
N SER A 88 11.53 -10.48 -0.69
CA SER A 88 12.95 -10.66 -1.01
C SER A 88 13.78 -11.12 0.19
N GLU A 89 13.33 -10.87 1.42
CA GLU A 89 14.03 -11.30 2.63
C GLU A 89 13.79 -12.79 2.95
N SER A 90 12.55 -13.28 2.80
CA SER A 90 12.22 -14.69 3.10
C SER A 90 12.17 -15.62 1.89
N GLY A 91 12.17 -15.08 0.67
CA GLY A 91 12.02 -15.82 -0.58
C GLY A 91 10.63 -16.47 -0.74
N ARG A 92 9.64 -16.05 0.02
CA ARG A 92 8.27 -16.59 -0.02
C ARG A 92 7.33 -15.62 -0.70
N TRP A 93 6.39 -16.16 -1.47
CA TRP A 93 5.25 -15.39 -1.96
C TRP A 93 4.31 -15.10 -0.80
N ARG A 94 4.02 -13.82 -0.59
CA ARG A 94 3.17 -13.36 0.51
C ARG A 94 2.00 -12.58 -0.05
N ALA A 95 0.82 -12.87 0.48
CA ALA A 95 -0.41 -12.21 0.06
C ALA A 95 -0.43 -10.77 0.57
N THR A 96 -0.67 -9.82 -0.32
CA THR A 96 -0.85 -8.40 -0.02
C THR A 96 -2.34 -8.11 0.11
N TYR A 97 -2.74 -7.31 1.09
CA TYR A 97 -4.15 -6.99 1.34
C TYR A 97 -4.38 -5.51 1.23
N MET A 98 -5.56 -5.16 0.74
CA MET A 98 -6.06 -3.80 0.80
C MET A 98 -6.22 -3.38 2.26
N THR A 99 -5.51 -2.32 2.64
CA THR A 99 -5.44 -1.86 4.02
C THR A 99 -5.76 -0.38 4.10
N PHE A 100 -6.49 0.00 5.15
CA PHE A 100 -6.96 1.35 5.42
C PHE A 100 -6.43 1.79 6.79
N ARG A 101 -5.80 2.97 6.84
CA ARG A 101 -5.34 3.60 8.08
C ARG A 101 -5.99 4.96 8.26
N MET A 102 -6.68 5.14 9.37
CA MET A 102 -7.39 6.38 9.70
C MET A 102 -6.41 7.49 10.04
N TRP A 103 -6.56 8.66 9.42
CA TRP A 103 -5.70 9.82 9.68
C TRP A 103 -6.45 10.87 10.52
N ALA A 104 -6.09 11.00 11.79
CA ALA A 104 -6.80 11.84 12.78
C ALA A 104 -6.46 13.35 12.71
N GLY A 105 -5.99 13.87 11.57
CA GLY A 105 -5.42 15.22 11.48
C GLY A 105 -6.36 16.32 10.99
N THR A 106 -7.46 15.96 10.33
CA THR A 106 -8.39 16.90 9.69
C THR A 106 -9.79 16.40 9.99
N GLY A 107 -10.73 17.26 10.38
CA GLY A 107 -12.10 16.90 10.83
C GLY A 107 -12.98 16.14 9.82
N SER A 108 -12.39 15.59 8.76
CA SER A 108 -12.95 14.59 7.88
C SER A 108 -12.05 13.36 7.98
N ILE A 109 -12.58 12.28 8.53
CA ILE A 109 -11.92 11.00 8.63
C ILE A 109 -11.59 10.53 7.21
N ALA A 110 -10.30 10.39 6.91
CA ALA A 110 -9.83 9.85 5.65
C ALA A 110 -8.89 8.68 5.92
N ALA A 111 -9.10 7.57 5.22
CA ALA A 111 -8.22 6.43 5.32
C ALA A 111 -7.20 6.42 4.19
N ALA A 112 -5.94 6.22 4.52
CA ALA A 112 -4.91 5.96 3.50
C ALA A 112 -4.97 4.49 3.07
N VAL A 113 -5.00 4.25 1.76
CA VAL A 113 -4.91 2.90 1.19
C VAL A 113 -3.46 2.43 1.19
N SER A 114 -3.19 1.18 1.56
CA SER A 114 -1.88 0.55 1.41
C SER A 114 -2.01 -0.95 1.13
N TRP A 115 -0.99 -1.52 0.48
CA TRP A 115 -0.84 -2.96 0.34
C TRP A 115 0.02 -3.46 1.50
N GLU A 116 -0.61 -4.03 2.53
CA GLU A 116 0.11 -4.60 3.68
C GLU A 116 -0.16 -6.10 3.77
N GLU A 117 0.85 -6.86 4.20
CA GLU A 117 0.68 -8.26 4.56
C GLU A 117 -0.14 -8.42 5.85
N PRO A 118 -0.92 -9.51 6.00
CA PRO A 118 -1.58 -9.81 7.24
C PRO A 118 -0.51 -10.10 8.28
N ASN A 119 -0.46 -9.28 9.33
CA ASN A 119 0.46 -9.45 10.47
C ASN A 119 1.92 -8.99 10.23
N SER A 120 2.14 -7.99 9.37
CA SER A 120 3.41 -7.22 9.30
C SER A 120 3.65 -6.38 10.57
N ARG A 121 3.67 -7.03 11.74
CA ARG A 121 4.34 -6.45 12.90
C ARG A 121 5.80 -6.30 12.49
N ARG A 122 6.23 -5.08 12.14
CA ARG A 122 7.64 -4.70 12.20
C ARG A 122 8.13 -5.14 13.58
N ARG A 123 8.99 -6.17 13.60
CA ARG A 123 9.82 -6.44 14.77
C ARG A 123 10.84 -5.33 14.92
#